data_AF-A0AAW9IYJ1-F1
#
_entry.id   AF-A0AAW9IYJ1-F1
#
_cell.length_a   1.000
_cell.length_b   1.000
_cell.length_c   1.000
_cell.angle_alpha   90.00
_cell.angle_beta   90.00
_cell.angle_gamma   90.00
#
_symmetry.space_group_name_H-M   'P 1'
#
loop_
_entity.id
_entity.type
_entity.pdbx_description
1 polymer ?
#
loop_
_entity_poly.entity_id
_entity_poly.type
_entity_poly.pdbx_seq_one_letter_code
_entity_poly.pdbx_strand_id
1 'polypeptide(L)'
;GYIKGYVPGVRENGGQYTHAAVWVILALTKLGLGDKAWRYYNMINPINHSNTELEARSYKVEPYVMAADVYIKEPHGGRGGWSWYTGASGWMYKVGLEDILGLKKIEGKGYKIKPCIPEAWNEYEINIKNEKEQYSIKVKRGENKGVIIN
;
A
#
# COMPACT_ATOMS: atom_id res chain seq x y z
N GLY A 1 -9.58 29.09 4.25
CA GLY A 1 -9.21 28.27 3.08
C GLY A 1 -10.35 27.33 2.69
N TYR A 2 -10.26 26.69 1.53
CA TYR A 2 -11.36 25.94 0.91
C TYR A 2 -11.79 24.65 1.65
N ILE A 3 -10.98 24.14 2.59
CA ILE A 3 -11.28 22.93 3.38
C ILE A 3 -12.66 23.01 4.06
N LYS A 4 -13.04 24.18 4.60
CA LYS A 4 -14.36 24.38 5.23
C LYS A 4 -15.54 24.35 4.24
N GLY A 5 -15.26 24.33 2.94
CA GLY A 5 -16.27 24.16 1.89
C GLY A 5 -16.76 22.72 1.75
N TYR A 6 -16.03 21.74 2.28
CA TYR A 6 -16.50 20.35 2.37
C TYR A 6 -17.27 20.12 3.67
N VAL A 7 -18.26 19.23 3.61
CA VAL A 7 -18.96 18.74 4.81
C VAL A 7 -17.95 17.99 5.71
N PRO A 8 -18.03 18.10 7.05
CA PRO A 8 -17.16 17.34 7.95
C PRO A 8 -17.24 15.82 7.69
N GLY A 9 -16.07 15.17 7.63
CA GLY A 9 -15.88 13.76 7.35
C GLY A 9 -15.85 13.39 5.85
N VAL A 10 -15.75 14.39 4.97
CA VAL A 10 -15.69 14.24 3.51
C VAL A 10 -14.42 14.91 2.99
N ARG A 11 -13.70 14.21 2.09
CA ARG A 11 -12.51 14.73 1.41
C ARG A 11 -11.48 15.27 2.42
N GLU A 12 -10.91 16.45 2.18
CA GLU A 12 -9.90 17.06 3.06
C GLU A 12 -10.46 17.51 4.43
N ASN A 13 -11.78 17.65 4.58
CA ASN A 13 -12.39 18.06 5.85
C ASN A 13 -12.66 16.87 6.77
N GLY A 14 -11.63 16.09 7.08
CA GLY A 14 -11.70 14.96 8.01
C GLY A 14 -12.07 13.61 7.40
N GLY A 15 -12.20 13.51 6.07
CA GLY A 15 -12.23 12.20 5.40
C GLY A 15 -10.85 11.55 5.37
N GLN A 16 -10.80 10.26 5.03
CA GLN A 16 -9.53 9.61 4.74
C GLN A 16 -9.02 10.13 3.39
N TYR A 17 -7.91 10.87 3.37
CA TYR A 17 -7.18 11.15 2.15
C TYR A 17 -6.17 10.02 1.89
N THR A 18 -6.49 9.10 0.96
CA THR A 18 -5.79 7.81 0.81
C THR A 18 -4.30 8.00 0.52
N HIS A 19 -3.92 9.02 -0.24
CA HIS A 19 -2.51 9.35 -0.50
C HIS A 19 -1.73 9.57 0.81
N ALA A 20 -2.28 10.37 1.74
CA ALA A 20 -1.66 10.62 3.04
C ALA A 20 -1.71 9.38 3.95
N ALA A 21 -2.77 8.56 3.85
CA ALA A 21 -2.86 7.29 4.56
C ALA A 21 -1.72 6.33 4.16
N VAL A 22 -1.33 6.30 2.88
CA VAL A 22 -0.18 5.52 2.41
C VAL A 22 1.14 6.01 3.04
N TRP A 23 1.30 7.31 3.30
CA TRP A 23 2.49 7.81 4.00
C TRP A 23 2.58 7.34 5.44
N VAL A 24 1.45 7.10 6.11
CA VAL A 24 1.46 6.48 7.45
C VAL A 24 2.00 5.04 7.35
N ILE A 25 1.60 4.29 6.33
CA ILE A 25 2.12 2.94 6.08
C ILE A 25 3.64 2.99 5.83
N LEU A 26 4.10 3.93 5.00
CA LEU A 26 5.52 4.19 4.78
C LEU A 26 6.28 4.56 6.07
N ALA A 27 5.66 5.31 6.98
CA ALA A 27 6.29 5.62 8.26
C ALA A 27 6.44 4.35 9.12
N LEU A 28 5.43 3.48 9.13
CA LEU A 28 5.48 2.21 9.87
C LEU A 28 6.59 1.29 9.35
N THR A 29 6.80 1.20 8.03
CA THR A 29 7.92 0.41 7.48
C THR A 29 9.28 0.98 7.87
N LYS A 30 9.42 2.32 7.90
CA LYS A 30 10.65 2.99 8.35
C LYS A 30 10.96 2.75 9.83
N LEU A 31 9.91 2.58 10.65
CA LEU A 31 10.03 2.21 12.06
C LEU A 31 10.25 0.71 12.28
N GLY A 32 10.27 -0.11 11.22
CA GLY A 32 10.44 -1.55 11.31
C GLY A 32 9.18 -2.30 11.75
N LEU A 33 8.01 -1.65 11.74
CA LEU A 33 6.74 -2.19 12.24
C LEU A 33 5.98 -2.95 11.13
N GLY A 34 6.59 -4.03 10.63
CA GLY A 34 6.12 -4.80 9.47
C GLY A 34 4.67 -5.28 9.57
N ASP A 35 4.26 -5.83 10.71
CA ASP A 35 2.87 -6.30 10.90
C ASP A 35 1.85 -5.16 10.83
N LYS A 36 2.18 -4.01 11.43
CA LYS A 36 1.29 -2.83 11.39
C LYS A 36 1.24 -2.25 9.98
N ALA A 37 2.39 -2.14 9.31
CA ALA A 37 2.45 -1.68 7.92
C ALA A 37 1.59 -2.57 7.01
N TRP A 38 1.76 -3.89 7.11
CA TRP A 38 0.99 -4.86 6.34
C TRP A 38 -0.51 -4.81 6.64
N ARG A 39 -0.89 -4.68 7.92
CA ARG A 39 -2.30 -4.53 8.31
C ARG A 39 -2.92 -3.28 7.69
N TYR A 40 -2.24 -2.15 7.75
CA TYR A 40 -2.76 -0.88 7.23
C TYR A 40 -2.76 -0.85 5.70
N TYR A 41 -1.76 -1.46 5.07
CA TYR A 41 -1.76 -1.68 3.63
C TYR A 41 -3.00 -2.43 3.18
N ASN A 42 -3.35 -3.54 3.85
CA ASN A 42 -4.56 -4.29 3.53
C ASN A 42 -5.85 -3.53 3.88
N MET A 43 -5.85 -2.74 4.95
CA MET A 43 -7.01 -1.97 5.38
C MET A 43 -7.49 -0.97 4.32
N ILE A 44 -6.58 -0.41 3.52
CA ILE A 44 -6.90 0.57 2.46
C ILE A 44 -6.85 -0.03 1.05
N ASN A 45 -6.56 -1.33 0.92
CA ASN A 45 -6.49 -2.00 -0.37
C ASN A 45 -7.92 -2.22 -0.90
N PRO A 46 -8.29 -1.65 -2.07
CA PRO A 46 -9.66 -1.70 -2.62
C PRO A 46 -10.27 -3.10 -2.67
N ILE A 47 -9.48 -4.14 -2.92
CA ILE A 47 -9.98 -5.52 -3.02
C ILE A 47 -10.58 -6.00 -1.69
N ASN A 48 -10.06 -5.53 -0.56
CA ASN A 48 -10.52 -5.91 0.76
C ASN A 48 -11.82 -5.20 1.17
N HIS A 49 -12.27 -4.21 0.40
CA HIS A 49 -13.55 -3.52 0.60
C HIS A 49 -14.72 -4.15 -0.17
N SER A 50 -14.49 -5.28 -0.84
CA SER A 50 -15.50 -5.97 -1.63
C SER A 50 -15.46 -7.49 -1.45
N ASN A 51 -15.04 -7.97 -0.29
CA ASN A 51 -15.03 -9.41 0.00
C ASN A 51 -16.46 -9.96 0.13
N THR A 52 -17.42 -9.12 0.49
CA THR A 52 -18.84 -9.43 0.51
C THR A 52 -19.64 -8.41 -0.30
N GLU A 53 -20.85 -8.79 -0.71
CA GLU A 53 -21.77 -7.88 -1.40
C GLU A 53 -22.12 -6.66 -0.53
N LEU A 54 -22.27 -6.85 0.78
CA LEU A 54 -22.57 -5.75 1.70
C LEU A 54 -21.42 -4.74 1.75
N GLU A 55 -20.17 -5.21 1.87
CA GLU A 55 -18.99 -4.34 1.86
C GLU A 55 -18.86 -3.59 0.53
N ALA A 56 -19.06 -4.28 -0.60
CA ALA A 56 -19.04 -3.66 -1.92
C ALA A 56 -20.12 -2.57 -2.06
N ARG A 57 -21.33 -2.82 -1.54
CA ARG A 57 -22.43 -1.84 -1.48
C ARG A 57 -22.14 -0.66 -0.56
N SER A 58 -21.27 -0.82 0.43
CA SER A 58 -20.77 0.27 1.28
C SER A 58 -19.66 1.07 0.59
N TYR A 59 -18.70 0.40 -0.05
CA TYR A 59 -17.55 1.03 -0.72
C TYR A 59 -17.96 1.82 -1.99
N LYS A 60 -18.91 1.29 -2.77
CA LYS A 60 -19.55 1.95 -3.94
C LYS A 60 -18.62 2.44 -5.06
N VAL A 61 -17.37 2.01 -5.08
CA VAL A 61 -16.42 2.25 -6.17
C VAL A 61 -15.71 0.95 -6.55
N GLU A 62 -14.92 0.99 -7.62
CA GLU A 62 -14.27 -0.18 -8.18
C GLU A 62 -13.24 -0.79 -7.19
N PRO A 63 -13.31 -2.10 -6.91
CA PRO A 63 -12.44 -2.76 -5.93
C PRO A 63 -11.05 -3.14 -6.49
N TYR A 64 -10.75 -2.73 -7.72
CA TYR A 64 -9.49 -3.04 -8.41
C TYR A 64 -8.65 -1.79 -8.71
N VAL A 65 -9.13 -0.60 -8.33
CA VAL A 65 -8.37 0.66 -8.42
C VAL A 65 -8.46 1.45 -7.13
N MET A 66 -7.41 2.23 -6.82
CA MET A 66 -7.38 3.06 -5.62
C MET A 66 -8.40 4.20 -5.70
N ALA A 67 -9.12 4.45 -4.60
CA ALA A 67 -9.87 5.67 -4.37
C ALA A 67 -8.95 6.77 -3.82
N ALA A 68 -9.19 8.03 -4.21
CA ALA A 68 -8.46 9.17 -3.68
C ALA A 68 -8.79 9.42 -2.21
N ASP A 69 -10.04 9.15 -1.83
CA ASP A 69 -10.52 9.35 -0.48
C ASP A 69 -11.62 8.36 -0.09
N VAL A 70 -11.81 8.18 1.22
CA VAL A 70 -12.90 7.38 1.79
C VAL A 70 -13.62 8.23 2.83
N TYR A 71 -14.94 8.32 2.71
CA TYR A 71 -15.76 9.14 3.60
C TYR A 71 -15.92 8.47 4.97
N ILE A 72 -16.00 9.30 6.02
CA ILE A 72 -16.23 8.82 7.38
C ILE A 72 -17.58 9.29 7.96
N LYS A 73 -18.24 10.24 7.28
CA LYS A 73 -19.49 10.83 7.75
C LYS A 73 -20.67 9.95 7.42
N GLU A 74 -21.47 9.59 8.43
CA GLU A 74 -22.77 8.93 8.23
C GLU A 74 -23.72 9.77 7.35
N PRO A 75 -24.50 9.15 6.44
CA PRO A 75 -24.64 7.70 6.20
C PRO A 75 -23.68 7.14 5.14
N HIS A 76 -22.54 7.82 4.91
CA HIS A 76 -21.60 7.50 3.83
C HIS A 76 -20.27 6.93 4.33
N GLY A 77 -20.19 6.54 5.60
CA GLY A 77 -19.00 5.91 6.16
C GLY A 77 -18.55 4.71 5.33
N GLY A 78 -17.26 4.68 4.96
CA GLY A 78 -16.67 3.61 4.15
C GLY A 78 -16.88 3.75 2.65
N ARG A 79 -17.64 4.73 2.17
CA ARG A 79 -17.80 5.00 0.73
C ARG A 79 -16.52 5.59 0.14
N GLY A 80 -16.03 4.98 -0.93
CA GLY A 80 -14.94 5.52 -1.74
C GLY A 80 -15.38 6.75 -2.54
N GLY A 81 -14.48 7.71 -2.67
CA GLY A 81 -14.61 8.90 -3.49
C GLY A 81 -13.49 8.97 -4.53
N TRP A 82 -13.83 9.37 -5.75
CA TRP A 82 -12.88 9.65 -6.85
C TRP A 82 -11.85 8.53 -7.08
N SER A 83 -12.24 7.49 -7.81
CA SER A 83 -11.35 6.38 -8.21
C SER A 83 -10.50 6.73 -9.43
N TRP A 84 -9.57 5.84 -9.78
CA TRP A 84 -8.63 5.93 -10.92
C TRP A 84 -7.58 7.03 -10.83
N TYR A 85 -7.99 8.29 -10.98
CA TYR A 85 -7.08 9.41 -11.18
C TYR A 85 -6.62 9.98 -9.83
N THR A 86 -5.73 9.25 -9.17
CA THR A 86 -5.16 9.62 -7.87
C THR A 86 -3.71 9.18 -7.75
N GLY A 87 -2.88 10.03 -7.13
CA GLY A 87 -1.50 9.67 -6.78
C GLY A 87 -1.40 8.56 -5.72
N ALA A 88 -2.51 8.20 -5.06
CA ALA A 88 -2.54 7.10 -4.11
C ALA A 88 -2.12 5.76 -4.74
N SER A 89 -2.43 5.51 -6.02
CA SER A 89 -2.02 4.28 -6.72
C SER A 89 -0.50 4.17 -6.83
N GLY A 90 0.18 5.24 -7.25
CA GLY A 90 1.63 5.28 -7.36
C GLY A 90 2.33 5.10 -6.01
N TRP A 91 1.82 5.75 -4.96
CA TRP A 91 2.35 5.57 -3.61
C TRP A 91 2.11 4.18 -3.05
N MET A 92 0.91 3.62 -3.26
CA MET A 92 0.57 2.27 -2.78
C MET A 92 1.45 1.21 -3.44
N TYR A 93 1.70 1.34 -4.75
CA TYR A 93 2.63 0.47 -5.47
C TYR A 93 4.06 0.61 -4.94
N LYS A 94 4.55 1.85 -4.82
CA LYS A 94 5.90 2.13 -4.34
C LYS A 94 6.13 1.60 -2.92
N VAL A 95 5.23 1.87 -1.98
CA VAL A 95 5.36 1.43 -0.58
C VAL A 95 5.27 -0.09 -0.48
N GLY A 96 4.37 -0.72 -1.24
CA GLY A 96 4.29 -2.19 -1.31
C GLY A 96 5.61 -2.81 -1.78
N LEU A 97 6.14 -2.31 -2.90
CA LEU A 97 7.33 -2.87 -3.54
C LEU A 97 8.64 -2.49 -2.83
N GLU A 98 8.88 -1.20 -2.61
CA GLU A 98 10.17 -0.70 -2.10
C GLU A 98 10.30 -0.78 -0.58
N ASP A 99 9.21 -0.67 0.17
CA ASP A 99 9.27 -0.50 1.62
C ASP A 99 8.73 -1.70 2.42
N ILE A 100 7.67 -2.38 1.94
CA ILE A 100 7.18 -3.63 2.53
C ILE A 100 8.02 -4.81 2.01
N LEU A 101 7.98 -5.06 0.70
CA LEU A 101 8.80 -6.10 0.06
C LEU A 101 10.29 -5.72 0.00
N GLY A 102 10.63 -4.45 0.21
CA GLY A 102 12.01 -4.02 0.39
C GLY A 102 12.85 -3.97 -0.88
N LEU A 103 12.25 -4.06 -2.07
CA LEU A 103 12.97 -4.05 -3.36
C LEU A 103 13.15 -2.62 -3.86
N LYS A 104 14.36 -2.07 -3.71
CA LYS A 104 14.65 -0.72 -4.17
C LYS A 104 15.76 -0.72 -5.22
N LYS A 105 15.45 -0.18 -6.41
CA LYS A 105 16.47 0.07 -7.43
C LYS A 105 17.40 1.20 -6.98
N ILE A 106 18.70 0.97 -7.07
CA ILE A 106 19.74 1.96 -6.82
C ILE A 106 20.42 2.24 -8.17
N GLU A 107 20.27 3.47 -8.64
CA GLU A 107 20.80 3.89 -9.94
C GLU A 107 22.31 3.59 -10.05
N GLY A 108 22.71 2.92 -11.13
CA GLY A 108 24.09 2.50 -11.38
C GLY A 108 24.62 1.40 -10.45
N LYS A 109 23.84 0.88 -9.48
CA LYS A 109 24.30 -0.09 -8.48
C LYS A 109 23.44 -1.36 -8.37
N GLY A 110 22.36 -1.47 -9.15
CA GLY A 110 21.45 -2.62 -9.13
C GLY A 110 20.34 -2.46 -8.11
N TYR A 111 20.05 -3.49 -7.31
CA TYR A 111 18.93 -3.53 -6.37
C TYR A 111 19.41 -3.69 -4.92
N LYS A 112 18.76 -2.95 -4.02
CA LYS A 112 18.86 -3.14 -2.57
C LYS A 112 17.63 -3.90 -2.09
N ILE A 113 17.86 -4.93 -1.26
CA ILE A 113 16.80 -5.72 -0.62
C ILE A 113 16.82 -5.42 0.89
N LYS A 114 15.75 -4.79 1.40
CA LYS A 114 15.56 -4.54 2.83
C LYS A 114 14.08 -4.70 3.19
N PRO A 115 13.61 -5.94 3.44
CA PRO A 115 12.20 -6.23 3.68
C PRO A 115 11.71 -5.65 5.03
N CYS A 116 10.46 -5.20 5.07
CA CYS A 116 9.71 -4.88 6.30
C CYS A 116 8.35 -5.60 6.25
N ILE A 117 8.43 -6.93 6.20
CA ILE A 117 7.31 -7.86 6.04
C ILE A 117 6.72 -8.28 7.41
N PRO A 118 5.45 -8.69 7.47
CA PRO A 118 4.84 -9.21 8.70
C PRO A 118 5.55 -10.49 9.19
N GLU A 119 5.48 -10.77 10.49
CA GLU A 119 6.10 -11.95 11.11
C GLU A 119 5.61 -13.27 10.52
N ALA A 120 4.33 -13.32 10.14
CA ALA A 120 3.71 -14.50 9.53
C ALA A 120 4.31 -14.91 8.17
N TRP A 121 5.08 -14.03 7.51
CA TRP A 121 5.72 -14.36 6.23
C TRP A 121 7.10 -14.98 6.48
N ASN A 122 7.21 -16.27 6.14
CA ASN A 122 8.47 -17.02 6.18
C ASN A 122 9.33 -16.78 4.93
N GLU A 123 8.70 -16.64 3.76
CA GLU A 123 9.39 -16.36 2.50
C GLU A 123 8.46 -15.70 1.48
N TYR A 124 9.07 -15.04 0.48
CA TYR A 124 8.39 -14.56 -0.72
C TYR A 124 9.38 -14.50 -1.89
N GLU A 125 8.85 -14.35 -3.11
CA GLU A 125 9.65 -14.27 -4.33
C GLU A 125 9.31 -13.00 -5.12
N ILE A 126 10.34 -12.39 -5.71
CA ILE A 126 10.21 -11.28 -6.65
C ILE A 126 10.85 -11.71 -7.96
N ASN A 127 10.08 -11.60 -9.05
CA ASN A 127 10.58 -11.79 -10.41
C ASN A 127 10.64 -10.45 -11.13
N ILE A 128 11.85 -10.04 -11.52
CA ILE A 128 12.09 -8.83 -12.31
C ILE A 128 12.39 -9.29 -13.74
N LYS A 129 11.55 -8.87 -14.68
CA LYS A 129 11.74 -9.14 -16.11
C LYS A 129 11.45 -7.88 -16.91
N ASN A 130 12.48 -7.33 -17.54
CA ASN A 130 12.38 -6.26 -18.53
C ASN A 130 13.44 -6.48 -19.62
N GLU A 131 13.57 -5.55 -20.57
CA GLU A 131 14.48 -5.68 -21.72
C GLU A 131 15.95 -5.89 -21.33
N LYS A 132 16.38 -5.47 -20.13
CA LYS A 132 17.78 -5.47 -19.69
C LYS A 132 18.05 -6.36 -18.48
N GLU A 133 17.01 -6.78 -17.76
CA GLU A 133 17.12 -7.39 -16.45
C GLU A 133 16.24 -8.63 -16.36
N GLN A 134 16.81 -9.73 -15.87
CA GLN A 134 16.11 -10.97 -15.55
C GLN A 134 16.62 -11.49 -14.20
N TYR A 135 15.86 -11.24 -13.13
CA TYR A 135 16.18 -11.70 -11.77
C TYR A 135 15.02 -12.49 -11.19
N SER A 136 15.32 -13.63 -10.56
CA SER A 136 14.45 -14.30 -9.60
C SER A 136 15.09 -14.15 -8.22
N ILE A 137 14.39 -13.46 -7.33
CA ILE A 137 14.88 -13.11 -5.99
C ILE A 137 13.98 -13.80 -4.98
N LYS A 138 14.53 -14.82 -4.31
CA LYS A 138 13.85 -15.48 -3.19
C LYS A 138 14.31 -14.88 -1.87
N VAL A 139 13.39 -14.30 -1.12
CA VAL A 139 13.64 -13.77 0.22
C VAL A 139 13.10 -14.76 1.24
N LYS A 140 13.97 -15.22 2.14
CA LYS A 140 13.61 -16.11 3.26
C LYS A 140 13.96 -15.45 4.59
N ARG A 141 13.07 -15.56 5.56
CA ARG A 141 13.33 -15.18 6.94
C ARG A 141 14.30 -16.20 7.55
N GLY A 142 15.35 -15.72 8.20
CA GLY A 142 16.37 -16.55 8.83
C GLY A 142 17.16 -15.76 9.86
N GLU A 143 18.01 -16.46 10.61
CA GLU A 143 18.81 -15.87 11.70
C GLU A 143 19.87 -14.91 11.17
N ASN A 144 20.47 -15.25 10.01
CA ASN A 144 21.53 -14.47 9.40
C ASN A 144 20.99 -13.60 8.26
N LYS A 145 21.39 -12.32 8.25
CA LYS A 145 21.12 -11.40 7.14
C LYS A 145 22.24 -11.51 6.12
N GLY A 146 21.89 -11.86 4.88
CA GLY A 146 22.86 -11.96 3.78
C GLY A 146 22.17 -12.06 2.43
N VAL A 147 22.97 -11.95 1.38
CA VAL A 147 22.54 -12.19 -0.01
C VAL A 147 23.41 -13.30 -0.56
N ILE A 148 22.78 -14.35 -1.09
CA ILE A 148 23.45 -15.47 -1.76
C ILE A 148 23.14 -15.33 -3.24
N ILE A 149 24.18 -15.32 -4.07
CA ILE A 149 24.08 -15.24 -5.53
C ILE A 149 24.48 -16.61 -6.06
N ASN A 150 23.57 -17.27 -6.77
CA ASN A 150 23.80 -18.54 -7.45
C ASN A 150 24.07 -18.30 -8.94
#